data_AF-A0A9J6GGR2-F1
#
_entry.id   AF-A0A9J6GGR2-F1
#
_cell.length_a   1.000
_cell.length_b   1.000
_cell.length_c   1.000
_cell.angle_alpha   90.00
_cell.angle_beta   90.00
_cell.angle_gamma   90.00
#
_symmetry.space_group_name_H-M   'P 1'
#
loop_
_entity.id
_entity.type
_entity.pdbx_description
1 polymer ?
#
loop_
_entity_poly.entity_id
_entity_poly.type
_entity_poly.pdbx_seq_one_letter_code
_entity_poly.pdbx_strand_id
1 'polypeptide(L)'
;MKLGVAARNSTFKLPYVEVLLREEVAKVTSQHWAKTVQHVISIETKFRGNGGASAYVQPIMIHLGEDMDSDSNLTAIESFRDV
;
A
#
# COMPACT_ATOMS: atom_id res chain seq x y z
N MET A 1 8.31 19.14 5.37
CA MET A 1 9.20 19.97 4.54
C MET A 1 9.41 19.25 3.21
N LYS A 2 9.11 19.87 2.07
CA LYS A 2 9.37 19.28 0.75
C LYS A 2 10.85 19.52 0.40
N LEU A 3 11.52 18.56 -0.25
CA LEU A 3 12.94 18.63 -0.62
C LEU A 3 13.13 18.36 -2.12
N GLY A 4 14.30 18.73 -2.65
CA GLY A 4 14.70 18.45 -4.04
C GLY A 4 13.72 19.02 -5.08
N VAL A 5 13.33 18.19 -6.05
CA VAL A 5 12.42 18.57 -7.14
C VAL A 5 11.11 19.16 -6.60
N ALA A 6 10.54 18.60 -5.54
CA ALA A 6 9.25 19.03 -4.99
C ALA A 6 9.29 20.41 -4.32
N ALA A 7 10.48 20.88 -3.91
CA ALA A 7 10.66 22.22 -3.37
C ALA A 7 10.96 23.27 -4.45
N ARG A 8 11.59 22.83 -5.56
CA ARG A 8 12.12 23.70 -6.61
C ARG A 8 11.20 23.82 -7.83
N ASN A 9 10.27 22.88 -7.98
CA ASN A 9 9.32 22.90 -9.09
C ASN A 9 8.24 23.96 -8.86
N SER A 10 8.43 25.14 -9.43
CA SER A 10 7.47 26.25 -9.42
C SER A 10 6.61 26.32 -10.68
N THR A 11 7.08 25.75 -11.79
CA THR A 11 6.45 25.91 -13.11
C THR A 11 5.61 24.71 -13.52
N PHE A 12 5.80 23.53 -12.90
CA PHE A 12 5.12 22.27 -13.21
C PHE A 12 5.20 21.83 -14.68
N LYS A 13 6.15 22.39 -15.44
CA LYS A 13 6.38 22.05 -16.84
C LYS A 13 7.33 20.85 -16.94
N LEU A 14 6.96 19.88 -17.77
CA LEU A 14 7.72 18.63 -17.95
C LEU A 14 9.22 18.85 -18.24
N PRO A 15 9.64 19.73 -19.17
CA PRO A 15 11.06 19.94 -19.44
C PRO A 15 11.83 20.47 -18.23
N TYR A 16 11.20 21.31 -17.42
CA TYR A 16 11.81 21.88 -16.23
C TYR A 16 11.93 20.84 -15.11
N VAL A 17 10.89 20.02 -14.94
CA VAL A 17 10.91 18.90 -14.00
C VAL A 17 11.99 17.88 -14.37
N GLU A 18 12.20 17.61 -15.66
CA GLU A 18 13.25 16.71 -16.13
C GLU A 18 14.65 17.22 -15.75
N VAL A 19 14.93 18.50 -15.96
CA VAL A 19 16.21 19.11 -15.55
C VAL A 19 16.41 18.99 -14.05
N LEU A 20 15.40 19.38 -13.26
CA LEU A 20 15.47 19.27 -11.79
C LEU A 20 15.68 17.82 -11.35
N LEU A 21 15.02 16.86 -12.01
CA LEU A 21 15.17 15.45 -11.70
C LEU A 21 16.61 14.97 -11.96
N ARG A 22 17.19 15.32 -13.12
CA ARG A 22 18.58 14.97 -13.45
C ARG A 22 19.57 15.54 -12.43
N GLU A 23 19.39 16.80 -12.03
CA GLU A 23 20.23 17.44 -11.02
C GLU A 23 20.16 16.76 -9.65
N GLU A 24 18.96 16.40 -9.19
CA GLU A 24 18.81 15.73 -7.89
C GLU A 24 19.30 14.28 -7.94
N VAL A 25 19.09 13.57 -9.05
CA VAL A 25 19.63 12.21 -9.25
C VAL A 25 21.16 12.21 -9.22
N ALA A 26 21.81 13.22 -9.79
CA ALA A 26 23.26 13.35 -9.75
C ALA A 26 23.84 13.53 -8.34
N LYS A 27 23.03 13.97 -7.37
CA LYS A 27 23.43 14.12 -5.96
C LYS A 27 23.30 12.83 -5.15
N VAL A 28 22.67 11.80 -5.72
CA VAL A 28 22.48 10.51 -5.03
C VAL A 28 23.85 9.83 -4.87
N THR A 29 24.21 9.54 -3.62
CA THR A 29 25.48 8.88 -3.29
C THR A 29 25.25 7.44 -2.83
N SER A 30 26.32 6.65 -2.74
CA SER A 30 26.29 5.30 -2.15
C SER A 30 25.72 5.29 -0.72
N GLN A 31 25.97 6.34 0.06
CA GLN A 31 25.42 6.48 1.41
C GLN A 31 23.89 6.66 1.39
N HIS A 32 23.35 7.39 0.41
CA HIS A 32 21.90 7.51 0.24
C HIS A 32 21.28 6.15 -0.06
N TRP A 33 21.89 5.37 -0.94
CA TRP A 33 21.45 4.00 -1.24
C TRP A 33 21.51 3.08 -0.02
N ALA A 34 22.61 3.11 0.74
CA ALA A 34 22.75 2.34 1.96
C ALA A 34 21.63 2.66 2.97
N LYS A 35 21.30 3.95 3.16
CA LYS A 35 20.19 4.38 4.02
C LYS A 35 18.84 3.86 3.51
N THR A 36 18.61 3.90 2.20
CA THR A 36 17.38 3.36 1.60
C THR A 36 17.24 1.86 1.85
N VAL A 37 18.30 1.08 1.65
CA VAL A 37 18.29 -0.36 1.92
C VAL A 37 18.00 -0.65 3.39
N GLN A 38 18.66 0.07 4.31
CA GLN A 38 18.40 -0.06 5.75
C GLN A 38 16.95 0.28 6.12
N HIS A 39 16.36 1.29 5.47
CA HIS A 39 14.96 1.63 5.68
C HIS A 39 14.02 0.50 5.25
N VAL A 40 14.25 -0.12 4.08
CA VAL A 40 13.44 -1.25 3.59
C VAL A 40 13.51 -2.43 4.56
N ILE A 41 14.72 -2.79 5.02
CA ILE A 41 14.91 -3.86 6.02
C ILE A 41 14.14 -3.55 7.31
N SER A 42 14.19 -2.30 7.77
CA SER A 42 13.45 -1.85 8.96
C SER A 42 11.93 -2.00 8.78
N ILE A 43 11.39 -1.63 7.62
CA ILE A 43 9.98 -1.77 7.30
C ILE A 43 9.59 -3.25 7.24
N GLU A 44 10.36 -4.08 6.52
CA GLU A 44 10.09 -5.51 6.43
C GLU A 44 10.10 -6.18 7.82
N THR A 45 11.06 -5.82 8.67
CA THR A 45 11.14 -6.31 10.05
C THR A 45 9.90 -5.94 10.86
N LYS A 46 9.40 -4.71 10.73
CA LYS A 46 8.15 -4.27 11.39
C LYS A 46 6.94 -5.05 10.89
N PHE A 47 6.84 -5.26 9.57
CA PHE A 47 5.74 -6.04 8.99
C PHE A 47 5.77 -7.50 9.43
N ARG A 48 6.96 -8.10 9.49
CA ARG A 48 7.15 -9.48 9.96
C ARG A 48 6.84 -9.64 11.45
N GLY A 49 7.31 -8.70 12.28
CA GLY A 49 7.06 -8.68 13.72
C GLY A 49 5.60 -8.43 14.10
N ASN A 50 4.85 -7.72 13.26
CA ASN A 50 3.43 -7.43 13.48
C ASN A 50 2.48 -8.50 12.96
N GLY A 51 2.97 -9.71 12.66
CA GLY A 51 2.15 -10.90 12.41
C GLY A 51 1.03 -10.65 11.38
N GLY A 52 1.39 -10.61 10.10
CA GLY A 52 0.50 -10.24 9.00
C GLY A 52 -0.94 -10.70 9.19
N ALA A 53 -1.85 -9.75 9.40
CA ALA A 53 -3.31 -9.80 9.20
C ALA A 53 -4.09 -11.07 9.67
N SER A 54 -3.50 -11.98 10.44
CA SER A 54 -4.08 -13.30 10.74
C SER A 54 -4.58 -13.41 12.18
N ALA A 55 -4.33 -12.42 13.03
CA ALA A 55 -4.74 -12.47 14.44
C ALA A 55 -6.24 -12.26 14.66
N TYR A 56 -7.02 -11.85 13.64
CA TYR A 56 -8.44 -11.48 13.79
C TYR A 56 -9.37 -12.09 12.73
N VAL A 57 -8.97 -13.14 12.02
CA VAL A 57 -9.94 -13.88 11.21
C VAL A 57 -10.73 -14.80 12.14
N GLN A 58 -11.92 -14.37 12.54
CA GLN A 58 -12.84 -15.25 13.26
C GLN A 58 -13.24 -16.40 12.34
N PRO A 59 -13.19 -17.66 12.80
CA PRO A 59 -13.61 -18.80 12.00
C PRO A 59 -15.12 -18.72 11.74
N ILE A 60 -15.53 -18.93 10.48
CA ILE A 60 -16.94 -19.07 10.12
C ILE A 60 -17.40 -20.44 10.60
N MET A 61 -18.29 -20.47 11.60
CA MET A 61 -18.89 -21.70 12.11
C MET A 61 -20.10 -22.09 11.25
N ILE A 62 -19.93 -23.08 10.37
CA ILE A 62 -21.03 -23.66 9.59
C ILE A 62 -21.59 -24.85 10.36
N HIS A 63 -22.85 -24.74 10.81
CA HIS A 63 -23.55 -25.84 11.47
C HIS A 63 -24.15 -26.76 10.41
N LEU A 64 -23.63 -27.98 10.32
CA LEU A 64 -24.16 -29.03 9.44
C LEU A 64 -25.15 -29.88 10.25
N GLY A 65 -26.42 -29.47 10.23
CA GLY A 65 -27.53 -30.23 10.75
C GLY A 65 -28.69 -30.16 9.75
N GLU A 66 -29.28 -31.32 9.46
CA GLU A 66 -30.56 -31.45 8.76
C GLU A 66 -31.63 -30.79 9.64
N ASP A 67 -31.95 -29.53 9.32
CA ASP A 67 -33.15 -28.76 9.68
C ASP A 67 -32.77 -27.29 9.90
N MET A 68 -32.45 -26.61 8.81
CA MET A 68 -32.42 -25.15 8.77
C MET A 68 -33.45 -24.72 7.75
N ASP A 69 -34.70 -24.57 8.20
CA ASP A 69 -35.70 -23.78 7.51
C ASP A 69 -35.09 -22.39 7.26
N SER A 70 -34.96 -22.10 5.98
CA SER A 70 -34.24 -20.97 5.42
C SER A 70 -35.05 -19.67 5.61
N ASP A 71 -34.75 -18.92 6.66
CA ASP A 71 -35.03 -17.49 6.72
C ASP A 71 -33.71 -16.68 6.76
N SER A 72 -32.88 -16.87 5.72
CA SER A 72 -31.82 -15.92 5.43
C SER A 72 -32.38 -14.77 4.60
N ASN A 73 -32.72 -13.69 5.29
CA ASN A 73 -33.00 -12.38 4.72
C ASN A 73 -31.77 -11.87 3.96
N LEU A 74 -31.70 -12.17 2.67
CA LEU A 74 -30.78 -11.59 1.71
C LEU A 74 -31.29 -10.20 1.32
N THR A 75 -31.08 -9.21 2.18
CA THR A 75 -31.22 -7.80 1.77
C THR A 75 -29.85 -7.16 1.58
N ALA A 76 -29.62 -6.78 0.32
CA ALA A 76 -28.59 -5.86 -0.19
C ALA A 76 -27.17 -6.41 -0.36
N ILE A 77 -26.94 -7.18 -1.43
CA ILE A 77 -25.76 -6.94 -2.28
C ILE A 77 -26.27 -6.73 -3.70
N GLU A 78 -26.38 -5.45 -4.07
CA GLU A 78 -26.76 -5.02 -5.41
C GLU A 78 -25.72 -5.47 -6.45
N SER A 79 -26.21 -6.26 -7.41
CA SER A 79 -25.91 -6.20 -8.84
C SER A 79 -24.52 -5.69 -9.26
N PHE A 80 -23.58 -6.61 -9.52
CA PHE A 80 -22.58 -6.37 -10.55
C PHE A 80 -23.08 -6.97 -11.87
N ARG A 81 -23.73 -6.10 -12.65
CA ARG A 81 -24.05 -6.30 -14.06
C ARG A 81 -22.80 -6.67 -14.86
N ASP A 82 -23.02 -7.64 -15.75
CA ASP A 82 -22.50 -7.76 -17.12
C ASP A 82 -20.99 -7.54 -17.34
N VAL A 83 -20.25 -8.61 -17.70
CA VAL A 83 -19.97 -9.06 -19.08
C VAL A 83 -19.19 -10.37 -19.02
#